data_AF-V4YBA3-F1
#
_entry.id   AF-V4YBA3-F1
#
_cell.length_a   1.000
_cell.length_b   1.000
_cell.length_c   1.000
_cell.angle_alpha   90.00
_cell.angle_beta   90.00
_cell.angle_gamma   90.00
#
_symmetry.space_group_name_H-M   'P 1'
#
loop_
_entity.id
_entity.type
_entity.pdbx_description
1 polymer ?
#
loop_
_entity_poly.entity_id
_entity_poly.type
_entity_poly.pdbx_seq_one_letter_code
_entity_poly.pdbx_strand_id
1 'polypeptide(L)' 'MIVQFDLVEIDGIKQLDDGSKLTIITSAPAGGKSYKQASAPGRIRAGESYIL' A
#
# COMPACT_ATOMS: atom_id res chain seq x y z
N MET A 1 12.30 14.35 7.38
CA MET A 1 11.41 14.53 6.22
C MET A 1 10.40 13.41 6.24
N ILE A 2 9.10 13.73 6.19
CA ILE A 2 8.01 12.76 6.12
C ILE A 2 7.43 12.89 4.72
N VAL A 3 7.26 11.76 4.03
CA VAL A 3 6.65 11.69 2.70
C VAL A 3 5.35 10.92 2.85
N GLN A 4 4.25 11.51 2.37
CA GLN A 4 2.94 10.87 2.29
C GLN A 4 2.64 10.58 0.82
N PHE A 5 2.19 9.37 0.54
CA PHE A 5 1.72 8.96 -0.77
C PHE A 5 0.20 8.86 -0.71
N ASP A 6 -0.49 9.64 -1.55
CA ASP A 6 -1.91 9.47 -1.77
C ASP A 6 -2.08 8.44 -2.90
N LEU A 7 -2.72 7.32 -2.58
CA LEU A 7 -2.95 6.22 -3.50
C LEU A 7 -4.40 6.16 -4.02
N VAL A 8 -5.23 7.16 -3.70
CA VAL A 8 -6.65 7.19 -4.09
C VAL A 8 -6.81 7.61 -5.55
N GLU A 9 -6.00 8.55 -6.03
CA GLU A 9 -6.14 9.17 -7.37
C GLU A 9 -5.10 8.71 -8.40
N ILE A 10 -4.34 7.66 -8.08
CA ILE A 10 -3.26 7.19 -8.93
C ILE A 10 -3.74 6.10 -9.89
N ASP A 11 -3.53 6.37 -11.17
CA ASP A 11 -3.87 5.43 -12.23
C ASP A 11 -2.92 4.21 -12.26
N GLY A 12 -3.47 3.07 -12.66
CA GLY A 12 -2.70 1.84 -12.86
C GLY A 12 -2.51 0.98 -11.62
N ILE A 13 -3.06 1.37 -10.47
CA ILE A 13 -3.09 0.53 -9.26
C ILE A 13 -4.49 -0.03 -9.05
N LYS A 14 -4.57 -1.29 -8.62
CA LYS A 14 -5.83 -1.96 -8.28
C LYS A 14 -5.96 -2.10 -6.77
N GLN A 15 -7.20 -2.15 -6.29
CA GLN A 15 -7.47 -2.50 -4.90
C GLN A 15 -6.90 -3.89 -4.58
N LEU A 16 -6.54 -4.08 -3.30
CA LEU A 16 -6.03 -5.35 -2.80
C LEU A 16 -7.18 -6.33 -2.59
N ASP A 17 -6.99 -7.57 -3.05
CA ASP A 17 -7.92 -8.66 -2.75
C ASP A 17 -7.70 -9.19 -1.31
N ASP A 18 -8.67 -9.96 -0.81
CA ASP A 18 -8.61 -10.61 0.51
C ASP A 18 -7.30 -11.39 0.73
N GLY A 19 -6.64 -11.12 1.85
CA GLY A 19 -5.38 -11.79 2.22
C GLY A 19 -4.16 -11.40 1.36
N SER A 20 -4.31 -10.43 0.45
CA SER A 20 -3.19 -9.94 -0.37
C SER A 20 -2.13 -9.23 0.46
N LYS A 21 -0.89 -9.26 0.00
CA LYS A 21 0.25 -8.57 0.63
C LYS A 21 0.69 -7.41 -0.25
N LEU A 22 0.75 -6.22 0.35
CA LEU A 22 1.32 -5.02 -0.25
C LEU A 22 2.72 -4.80 0.29
N THR A 23 3.69 -4.65 -0.62
CA THR A 23 5.06 -4.29 -0.27
C THR A 23 5.38 -2.93 -0.88
N ILE A 24 5.72 -1.98 -0.02
CA ILE A 24 6.13 -0.64 -0.39
C ILE A 24 7.66 -0.57 -0.29
N ILE A 25 8.30 -0.34 -1.43
CA ILE A 25 9.73 -0.11 -1.53
C ILE A 25 9.92 1.36 -1.92
N THR A 26 10.52 2.15 -1.03
CA THR A 26 10.85 3.54 -1.33
C THR A 26 12.35 3.68 -1.48
N SER A 27 12.78 4.45 -2.48
CA SER A 27 14.17 4.78 -2.73
C SER A 27 14.34 6.29 -2.74
N ALA A 28 15.15 6.81 -1.83
CA ALA A 28 15.59 8.19 -1.84
C ALA A 28 16.66 8.39 -2.93
N PRO A 29 16.70 9.56 -3.59
CA PRO A 29 17.72 9.88 -4.59
C PRO A 29 19.16 9.74 -4.07
N ALA A 30 19.36 10.01 -2.77
CA ALA A 30 20.64 9.85 -2.08
C ALA A 30 20.99 8.38 -1.72
N GLY A 31 20.26 7.40 -2.27
CA GLY A 31 20.56 5.97 -2.14
C GLY A 31 19.91 5.26 -0.95
N GLY A 32 19.19 5.97 -0.07
CA GLY A 32 18.46 5.35 1.04
C GLY A 32 17.30 4.50 0.54
N LYS A 33 17.24 3.22 0.92
CA LYS A 33 16.10 2.35 0.62
C LYS A 33 15.34 2.02 1.89
N SER A 34 14.01 2.03 1.82
CA SER A 34 13.16 1.60 2.92
C SER A 34 12.13 0.60 2.42
N TYR A 35 11.87 -0.42 3.24
CA TYR A 35 10.96 -1.51 2.95
C TYR A 35 9.87 -1.52 4.01
N LYS A 36 8.61 -1.50 3.58
CA LYS A 36 7.46 -1.78 4.45
C LYS A 36 6.53 -2.78 3.77
N GLN A 37 5.94 -3.63 4.59
CA GLN A 37 4.96 -4.61 4.13
C GLN A 37 3.70 -4.49 4.97
N ALA A 38 2.56 -4.49 4.30
CA ALA A 38 1.24 -4.54 4.91
C ALA A 38 0.48 -5.74 4.33
N SER A 39 -0.36 -6.37 5.16
CA SER A 39 -1.19 -7.48 4.73
C SER A 39 -2.65 -7.05 4.83
N ALA A 40 -3.39 -7.23 3.74
CA ALA A 40 -4.85 -7.12 3.79
C ALA A 40 -5.41 -8.20 4.73
N PRO A 41 -6.49 -7.91 5.47
CA PRO A 41 -7.18 -8.92 6.25
C PRO A 41 -7.72 -10.03 5.33
N GLY A 42 -7.84 -11.24 5.87
CA GLY A 42 -8.30 -12.41 5.10
C GLY A 42 -9.78 -12.39 4.72
N ARG A 43 -10.53 -11.34 5.09
CA ARG A 43 -11.94 -11.18 4.74
C ARG A 43 -12.29 -9.70 4.71
N ILE A 44 -12.29 -9.09 3.53
CA ILE A 44 -12.85 -7.75 3.32
C ILE A 44 -14.32 -7.98 2.99
N ARG A 45 -15.23 -7.49 3.84
CA ARG A 45 -16.67 -7.61 3.55
C ARG A 45 -16.96 -6.85 2.26
N ALA A 46 -17.72 -7.48 1.35
CA ALA A 46 -18.05 -6.88 0.06
C ALA A 46 -18.72 -5.51 0.26
N GLY A 47 -18.07 -4.45 -0.23
CA GLY A 47 -18.51 -3.06 -0.07
C GLY A 47 -17.89 -2.30 1.11
N GLU A 48 -17.09 -2.96 1.95
CA GLU A 48 -16.31 -2.31 3.01
C GLU A 48 -14.86 -2.04 2.54
N SER A 49 -14.27 -0.97 3.02
CA SER A 49 -12.86 -0.62 2.79
C SER A 49 -12.08 -0.73 4.09
N TYR A 50 -10.87 -1.27 4.05
CA TYR A 50 -10.00 -1.38 5.22
C TYR A 50 -8.84 -0.39 5.08
N ILE A 51 -8.61 0.43 6.12
CA ILE A 51 -7.46 1.35 6.18
C ILE A 51 -6.32 0.60 6.87
N LEU A 52 -5.17 0.52 6.21
CA LEU A 52 -3.94 -0.11 6.68
C LEU A 52 -2.94 0.93 7.21
#